data_AF-A0A1M7QBA0-F1
#
_entry.id   AF-A0A1M7QBA0-F1
#
_cell.length_a   1.000
_cell.length_b   1.000
_cell.length_c   1.000
_cell.angle_alpha   90.00
_cell.angle_beta   90.00
_cell.angle_gamma   90.00
#
_symmetry.space_group_name_H-M   'P 1'
#
loop_
_entity.id
_entity.type
_entity.pdbx_description
1 polymer ?
#
loop_
_entity_poly.entity_id
_entity_poly.type
_entity_poly.pdbx_seq_one_letter_code
_entity_poly.pdbx_strand_id
1 'polypeptide(L)'
;MKLKSLISIVTCFILSTCIYNSALAQTDAIGIFDYHGDIGHPKNAGSAQYDKVTHTYFIKGSGYNIWFNRDEFQYVYKKIKGDFIATANFEFLGAKGNDHRKIGWMIRESADEKSIELNTVEHGDGLTVMQWRSLNGENMKDPEGEIFYPEKKFEVIQLQRIGKRLIMRIGHVGEPLKTVGAHIMKNMSDEALLGLFICSHDPEVIEEARVWDVHIETPDAK
;
A
#
# COMPACT_ATOMS: atom_id res chain seq x y z
N MET A 1 28.54 20.15 75.23
CA MET A 1 29.09 21.51 75.09
C MET A 1 28.53 22.10 73.79
N LYS A 2 27.70 23.15 73.89
CA LYS A 2 27.05 23.82 72.74
C LYS A 2 28.08 24.67 72.00
N LEU A 3 28.06 24.69 70.67
CA LEU A 3 28.15 25.96 69.94
C LEU A 3 27.57 25.86 68.53
N LYS A 4 26.66 26.78 68.24
CA LYS A 4 25.99 27.00 66.97
C LYS A 4 26.96 27.68 66.00
N SER A 5 26.87 27.39 64.71
CA SER A 5 27.17 28.38 63.67
C SER A 5 26.16 28.23 62.53
N LEU A 6 25.50 29.34 62.26
CA LEU A 6 24.46 29.56 61.27
C LEU A 6 25.13 30.39 60.16
N ILE A 7 25.28 29.85 58.95
CA ILE A 7 25.58 30.66 57.76
C ILE A 7 24.61 30.26 56.66
N SER A 8 23.72 31.20 56.38
CA SER A 8 22.85 31.31 55.21
C SER A 8 23.68 31.37 53.92
N ILE A 9 23.10 30.99 52.78
CA ILE A 9 23.12 31.71 51.48
C ILE A 9 23.10 30.75 50.27
N VAL A 10 22.04 30.93 49.45
CA VAL A 10 21.93 30.73 47.99
C VAL A 10 21.54 29.35 47.44
N THR A 11 20.23 29.24 47.27
CA THR A 11 19.47 28.75 46.12
C THR A 11 20.26 28.54 44.82
N CYS A 12 20.18 27.33 44.25
CA CYS A 12 20.11 27.15 42.80
C CYS A 12 19.39 25.85 42.48
N PHE A 13 18.06 25.87 42.51
CA PHE A 13 17.24 24.80 41.93
C PHE A 13 17.35 24.93 40.41
N ILE A 14 18.21 24.11 39.78
CA ILE A 14 18.23 23.94 38.32
C ILE A 14 17.05 23.04 37.98
N LEU A 15 15.90 23.65 37.71
CA LEU A 15 14.75 22.98 37.12
C LEU A 15 15.07 22.77 35.63
N SER A 16 15.67 21.62 35.31
CA SER A 16 15.88 21.21 33.91
C SER A 16 14.53 20.82 33.31
N THR A 17 13.81 21.80 32.76
CA THR A 17 12.66 21.55 31.89
C THR A 17 13.17 20.90 30.61
N CYS A 18 13.10 19.56 30.55
CA CYS A 18 13.19 18.82 29.29
C CYS A 18 12.02 19.25 28.41
N ILE A 19 12.27 20.17 27.49
CA ILE A 19 11.36 20.47 26.39
C ILE A 19 11.42 19.24 25.48
N TYR A 20 10.47 18.33 25.65
CA TYR A 20 10.18 17.31 24.65
C TYR A 20 9.68 18.07 23.42
N ASN A 21 10.59 18.33 22.48
CA ASN A 21 10.20 18.62 21.11
C ASN A 21 9.57 17.35 20.56
N SER A 22 8.27 17.19 20.78
CA SER A 22 7.44 16.36 19.94
C SER A 22 7.47 17.04 18.57
N ALA A 23 8.46 16.68 17.75
CA ALA A 23 8.39 16.95 16.32
C ALA A 23 7.13 16.22 15.85
N LEU A 24 6.03 16.97 15.69
CA LEU A 24 4.91 16.52 14.90
C LEU A 24 5.50 16.28 13.53
N ALA A 25 5.78 15.02 13.19
CA ALA A 25 6.10 14.63 11.84
C ALA A 25 4.93 15.13 11.01
N GLN A 26 5.16 16.20 10.24
CA GLN A 26 4.19 16.71 9.30
C GLN A 26 4.08 15.61 8.26
N THR A 27 3.07 14.74 8.40
CA THR A 27 2.74 13.77 7.36
C THR A 27 2.35 14.61 6.15
N ASP A 28 3.26 14.73 5.20
CA ASP A 28 2.97 15.39 3.94
C ASP A 28 1.72 14.74 3.35
N ALA A 29 0.79 15.57 2.87
CA ALA A 29 -0.47 15.10 2.33
C ALA A 29 -0.19 14.10 1.19
N ILE A 30 -0.65 12.85 1.35
CA ILE A 30 -0.37 11.75 0.43
C ILE A 30 -1.46 11.66 -0.66
N GLY A 31 -1.67 12.78 -1.35
CA GLY A 31 -2.64 12.91 -2.43
C GLY A 31 -4.09 12.62 -1.99
N ILE A 32 -4.74 11.65 -2.63
CA ILE A 32 -6.14 11.25 -2.38
C ILE A 32 -6.28 10.19 -1.27
N PHE A 33 -5.15 9.66 -0.78
CA PHE A 33 -5.09 8.66 0.28
C PHE A 33 -4.88 9.31 1.64
N ASP A 34 -5.20 8.56 2.69
CA ASP A 34 -5.17 9.06 4.07
C ASP A 34 -3.93 8.56 4.82
N TYR A 35 -3.41 7.40 4.43
CA TYR A 35 -2.33 6.71 5.14
C TYR A 35 -1.33 6.10 4.16
N HIS A 36 -0.09 5.91 4.64
CA HIS A 36 0.84 4.96 4.06
C HIS A 36 1.62 4.25 5.17
N GLY A 37 2.10 3.05 4.90
CA GLY A 37 2.89 2.29 5.85
C GLY A 37 3.23 0.89 5.37
N ASP A 38 4.18 0.28 6.06
CA ASP A 38 4.61 -1.08 5.80
C ASP A 38 3.63 -2.10 6.41
N ILE A 39 3.31 -3.14 5.64
CA ILE A 39 2.55 -4.32 6.08
C ILE A 39 3.55 -5.45 6.34
N GLY A 40 3.38 -6.21 7.43
CA GLY A 40 4.15 -7.43 7.72
C GLY A 40 5.59 -7.24 8.18
N HIS A 41 6.00 -6.01 8.54
CA HIS A 41 7.36 -5.71 9.03
C HIS A 41 8.49 -6.13 8.05
N PRO A 42 8.49 -5.60 6.81
CA PRO A 42 9.57 -5.83 5.86
C PRO A 42 10.90 -5.38 6.47
N LYS A 43 11.99 -6.06 6.09
CA LYS A 43 13.32 -5.81 6.63
C LYS A 43 13.77 -4.35 6.46
N ASN A 44 13.47 -3.77 5.29
CA ASN A 44 13.74 -2.37 5.00
C ASN A 44 12.41 -1.60 4.95
N ALA A 45 12.35 -0.47 5.67
CA ALA A 45 11.15 0.35 5.71
C ALA A 45 10.85 1.00 4.35
N GLY A 46 9.59 0.97 3.96
CA GLY A 46 9.09 1.66 2.78
C GLY A 46 8.88 3.15 3.00
N SER A 47 8.55 3.85 1.91
CA SER A 47 8.14 5.26 1.96
C SER A 47 7.22 5.59 0.79
N ALA A 48 6.47 6.67 0.93
CA ALA A 48 5.63 7.19 -0.15
C ALA A 48 5.70 8.72 -0.16
N GLN A 49 5.74 9.29 -1.36
CA GLN A 49 5.70 10.72 -1.60
C GLN A 49 4.69 11.02 -2.69
N TYR A 50 4.01 12.16 -2.58
CA TYR A 50 3.07 12.63 -3.60
C TYR A 50 3.53 13.99 -4.14
N ASP A 51 3.81 14.04 -5.43
CA ASP A 51 4.08 15.27 -6.14
C ASP A 51 2.77 15.91 -6.60
N LYS A 52 2.41 17.03 -5.97
CA LYS A 52 1.20 17.80 -6.27
C LYS A 52 1.23 18.52 -7.61
N VAL A 53 2.41 18.74 -8.20
CA VAL A 53 2.55 19.41 -9.49
C VAL A 53 2.26 18.43 -10.61
N THR A 54 2.82 17.22 -10.53
CA THR A 54 2.67 16.17 -11.54
C THR A 54 1.55 15.18 -11.23
N HIS A 55 0.88 15.31 -10.09
CA HIS A 55 -0.12 14.39 -9.56
C HIS A 55 0.36 12.93 -9.52
N THR A 56 1.63 12.72 -9.18
CA THR A 56 2.32 11.42 -9.22
C THR A 56 2.72 10.97 -7.83
N TYR A 57 2.52 9.68 -7.53
CA TYR A 57 3.06 9.01 -6.36
C TYR A 57 4.40 8.39 -6.69
N PHE A 58 5.37 8.55 -5.80
CA PHE A 58 6.62 7.80 -5.78
C PHE A 58 6.58 6.90 -4.54
N ILE A 59 6.59 5.60 -4.75
CA ILE A 59 6.43 4.60 -3.68
C ILE A 59 7.67 3.72 -3.67
N LYS A 60 8.27 3.57 -2.49
CA LYS A 60 9.39 2.68 -2.22
C LYS A 60 8.96 1.60 -1.26
N GLY A 61 9.28 0.35 -1.57
CA GLY A 61 8.97 -0.74 -0.64
C GLY A 61 9.90 -1.92 -0.77
N SER A 62 10.08 -2.59 0.35
CA SER A 62 10.72 -3.89 0.45
C SER A 62 9.68 -4.94 0.85
N GLY A 63 10.08 -6.20 0.89
CA GLY A 63 9.27 -7.27 1.42
C GLY A 63 9.59 -8.61 0.79
N TYR A 64 9.42 -9.68 1.56
CA TYR A 64 9.69 -11.02 1.05
C TYR A 64 8.73 -11.42 -0.07
N ASN A 65 7.42 -11.18 0.09
CA ASN A 65 6.40 -11.50 -0.90
C ASN A 65 5.01 -10.97 -0.51
N ILE A 66 4.11 -10.95 -1.50
CA ILE A 66 2.65 -10.95 -1.32
C ILE A 66 2.17 -12.27 -1.93
N TRP A 67 2.19 -13.32 -1.11
CA TRP A 67 1.80 -14.69 -1.47
C TRP A 67 1.64 -15.53 -0.21
N PHE A 68 1.25 -16.80 -0.34
CA PHE A 68 1.03 -17.69 0.80
C PHE A 68 0.10 -17.04 1.86
N ASN A 69 0.42 -17.19 3.15
CA ASN A 69 -0.46 -16.84 4.27
C ASN A 69 -0.13 -15.51 4.97
N ARG A 70 0.87 -14.75 4.51
CA ARG A 70 1.19 -13.43 5.05
C ARG A 70 1.86 -12.54 4.00
N ASP A 71 1.74 -11.23 4.14
CA ASP A 71 2.27 -10.27 3.16
C ASP A 71 3.33 -9.37 3.79
N GLU A 72 4.35 -9.00 3.01
CA GLU A 72 5.28 -7.90 3.34
C GLU A 72 5.42 -6.94 2.17
N PHE A 73 5.09 -5.66 2.39
CA PHE A 73 5.11 -4.63 1.34
C PHE A 73 4.87 -3.21 1.90
N GLN A 74 5.10 -2.17 1.08
CA GLN A 74 4.68 -0.79 1.38
C GLN A 74 3.31 -0.49 0.77
N TYR A 75 2.39 0.07 1.56
CA TYR A 75 1.02 0.38 1.16
C TYR A 75 0.70 1.88 1.25
N VAL A 76 -0.03 2.42 0.29
CA VAL A 76 -0.57 3.80 0.28
C VAL A 76 -2.08 3.70 0.10
N TYR A 77 -2.87 4.03 1.12
CA TYR A 77 -4.25 3.57 1.19
C TYR A 77 -5.20 4.50 1.94
N LYS A 78 -6.49 4.26 1.71
CA LYS A 78 -7.58 4.83 2.46
C LYS A 78 -8.64 3.78 2.78
N LYS A 79 -9.49 4.09 3.75
CA LYS A 79 -10.69 3.30 3.98
C LYS A 79 -11.75 3.67 2.95
N ILE A 80 -12.41 2.68 2.37
CA ILE A 80 -13.49 2.84 1.40
C ILE A 80 -14.65 1.91 1.76
N LYS A 81 -15.88 2.32 1.46
CA LYS A 81 -17.08 1.53 1.69
C LYS A 81 -17.93 1.46 0.42
N GLY A 82 -18.39 0.26 0.09
CA GLY A 82 -19.29 0.02 -1.04
C GLY A 82 -18.57 -0.04 -2.39
N ASP A 83 -19.31 0.26 -3.44
CA ASP A 83 -18.86 0.15 -4.83
C ASP A 83 -17.88 1.27 -5.19
N PHE A 84 -16.93 0.95 -6.06
CA PHE A 84 -15.96 1.91 -6.57
C PHE A 84 -15.38 1.49 -7.91
N ILE A 85 -14.76 2.44 -8.58
CA ILE A 85 -13.85 2.23 -9.71
C ILE A 85 -12.54 2.95 -9.38
N ALA A 86 -11.45 2.20 -9.30
CA ALA A 86 -10.11 2.73 -9.07
C ALA A 86 -9.26 2.48 -10.32
N THR A 87 -8.67 3.52 -10.88
CA THR A 87 -7.82 3.45 -12.09
C THR A 87 -6.53 4.21 -11.83
N ALA A 88 -5.40 3.66 -12.25
CA ALA A 88 -4.10 4.33 -12.20
C ALA A 88 -3.16 3.73 -13.23
N ASN A 89 -2.09 4.49 -13.51
CA ASN A 89 -0.98 4.06 -14.32
C ASN A 89 0.20 3.65 -13.44
N PHE A 90 0.88 2.56 -13.76
CA PHE A 90 1.93 1.97 -12.94
C PHE A 90 3.23 1.81 -13.74
N GLU A 91 4.36 2.05 -13.08
CA GLU A 91 5.68 1.76 -13.64
C GLU A 91 6.73 1.59 -12.55
N PHE A 92 7.53 0.53 -12.65
CA PHE A 92 8.75 0.38 -11.85
C PHE A 92 9.82 1.37 -12.28
N LEU A 93 10.41 2.07 -11.30
CA LEU A 93 11.56 2.94 -11.51
C LEU A 93 12.85 2.13 -11.45
N GLY A 94 13.24 1.58 -12.58
CA GLY A 94 14.49 0.84 -12.73
C GLY A 94 14.37 -0.31 -13.71
N ALA A 95 15.36 -0.40 -14.61
CA ALA A 95 15.37 -1.41 -15.67
C ALA A 95 15.63 -2.85 -15.19
N LYS A 96 15.97 -3.04 -13.91
CA LYS A 96 16.30 -4.34 -13.31
C LYS A 96 15.75 -4.41 -11.89
N GLY A 97 15.37 -5.61 -11.49
CA GLY A 97 14.90 -5.96 -10.15
C GLY A 97 14.56 -7.45 -10.12
N ASN A 98 13.90 -7.91 -9.06
CA ASN A 98 13.39 -9.28 -9.01
C ASN A 98 12.27 -9.46 -10.04
N ASP A 99 12.25 -10.55 -10.81
CA ASP A 99 11.20 -10.83 -11.80
C ASP A 99 9.79 -10.88 -11.18
N HIS A 100 9.71 -11.23 -9.90
CA HIS A 100 8.46 -11.36 -9.14
C HIS A 100 8.19 -10.18 -8.20
N ARG A 101 8.95 -9.07 -8.28
CA ARG A 101 8.58 -7.79 -7.63
C ARG A 101 7.19 -7.38 -8.10
N LYS A 102 6.42 -6.68 -7.26
CA LYS A 102 4.98 -6.45 -7.49
C LYS A 102 4.61 -4.99 -7.27
N ILE A 103 3.80 -4.44 -8.17
CA ILE A 103 3.10 -3.16 -8.01
C ILE A 103 1.66 -3.28 -8.49
N GLY A 104 0.75 -2.47 -7.95
CA GLY A 104 -0.61 -2.42 -8.46
C GLY A 104 -1.62 -1.87 -7.47
N TRP A 105 -2.88 -2.22 -7.71
CA TRP A 105 -3.99 -1.98 -6.80
C TRP A 105 -4.20 -3.15 -5.86
N MET A 106 -4.48 -2.84 -4.59
CA MET A 106 -4.91 -3.83 -3.61
C MET A 106 -6.13 -3.32 -2.84
N ILE A 107 -7.10 -4.21 -2.65
CA ILE A 107 -8.15 -4.07 -1.64
C ILE A 107 -7.99 -5.16 -0.58
N ARG A 108 -7.93 -4.76 0.69
CA ARG A 108 -7.72 -5.68 1.83
C ARG A 108 -8.58 -5.27 3.01
N GLU A 109 -9.06 -6.24 3.80
CA GLU A 109 -9.93 -5.95 4.94
C GLU A 109 -9.25 -5.13 6.04
N SER A 110 -7.95 -5.36 6.26
CA SER A 110 -7.21 -4.71 7.34
C SER A 110 -5.72 -4.57 7.02
N ALA A 111 -4.97 -3.86 7.86
CA ALA A 111 -3.51 -3.78 7.77
C ALA A 111 -2.78 -5.00 8.38
N ASP A 112 -3.51 -6.02 8.85
CA ASP A 112 -2.89 -7.27 9.35
C ASP A 112 -2.25 -8.05 8.20
N GLU A 113 -1.02 -8.51 8.35
CA GLU A 113 -0.25 -9.18 7.30
C GLU A 113 -0.95 -10.40 6.67
N LYS A 114 -1.93 -11.01 7.35
CA LYS A 114 -2.63 -12.22 6.89
C LYS A 114 -3.99 -11.92 6.28
N SER A 115 -4.33 -10.63 6.12
CA SER A 115 -5.66 -10.15 5.75
C SER A 115 -6.23 -10.86 4.51
N ILE A 116 -7.56 -11.04 4.51
CA ILE A 116 -8.35 -11.21 3.28
C ILE A 116 -8.03 -10.04 2.34
N GLU A 117 -7.70 -10.36 1.10
CA GLU A 117 -7.28 -9.36 0.11
C GLU A 117 -7.49 -9.84 -1.32
N LEU A 118 -7.64 -8.88 -2.24
CA LEU A 118 -7.46 -9.09 -3.66
C LEU A 118 -6.56 -7.99 -4.20
N ASN A 119 -5.63 -8.37 -5.06
CA ASN A 119 -4.77 -7.42 -5.77
C ASN A 119 -4.77 -7.68 -7.28
N THR A 120 -4.60 -6.60 -8.03
CA THR A 120 -4.42 -6.58 -9.48
C THR A 120 -3.02 -6.07 -9.74
N VAL A 121 -2.12 -6.99 -10.09
CA VAL A 121 -0.68 -6.80 -9.94
C VAL A 121 0.05 -6.91 -11.26
N GLU A 122 1.02 -6.01 -11.46
CA GLU A 122 2.09 -6.16 -12.43
C GLU A 122 3.37 -6.66 -11.73
N HIS A 123 4.00 -7.66 -12.34
CA HIS A 123 5.28 -8.21 -11.91
C HIS A 123 6.45 -7.63 -12.70
N GLY A 124 7.66 -7.71 -12.14
CA GLY A 124 8.89 -7.22 -12.79
C GLY A 124 9.18 -7.82 -14.17
N ASP A 125 8.77 -9.06 -14.42
CA ASP A 125 8.90 -9.75 -15.71
C ASP A 125 7.76 -9.42 -16.71
N GLY A 126 6.84 -8.53 -16.32
CA GLY A 126 5.66 -8.11 -17.07
C GLY A 126 4.48 -9.08 -16.96
N LEU A 127 4.55 -10.12 -16.12
CA LEU A 127 3.40 -10.96 -15.79
C LEU A 127 2.35 -10.10 -15.08
N THR A 128 1.08 -10.28 -15.42
CA THR A 128 0.00 -9.54 -14.75
C THR A 128 -1.17 -10.42 -14.42
N VAL A 129 -1.63 -10.26 -13.18
CA VAL A 129 -2.47 -11.23 -12.50
C VAL A 129 -3.49 -10.49 -11.64
N MET A 130 -4.73 -10.96 -11.63
CA MET A 130 -5.66 -10.75 -10.52
C MET A 130 -5.51 -11.93 -9.57
N GLN A 131 -5.08 -11.71 -8.33
CA GLN A 131 -4.85 -12.77 -7.35
C GLN A 131 -5.47 -12.41 -6.00
N TRP A 132 -5.80 -13.41 -5.17
CA TRP A 132 -6.55 -13.15 -3.93
C TRP A 132 -6.31 -14.17 -2.82
N ARG A 133 -6.55 -13.72 -1.58
CA ARG A 133 -6.65 -14.53 -0.36
C ARG A 133 -8.07 -14.42 0.20
N SER A 134 -8.78 -15.54 0.27
CA SER A 134 -10.22 -15.56 0.61
C SER A 134 -10.52 -15.59 2.11
N LEU A 135 -9.54 -15.97 2.93
CA LEU A 135 -9.64 -16.11 4.38
C LEU A 135 -8.35 -15.65 5.05
N ASN A 136 -8.45 -15.11 6.26
CA ASN A 136 -7.27 -14.68 7.01
C ASN A 136 -6.29 -15.84 7.21
N GLY A 137 -5.04 -15.63 6.80
CA GLY A 137 -3.97 -16.62 6.93
C GLY A 137 -4.09 -17.84 6.02
N GLU A 138 -5.01 -17.84 5.05
CA GLU A 138 -5.02 -18.85 4.00
C GLU A 138 -3.91 -18.57 2.98
N ASN A 139 -3.35 -19.62 2.39
CA ASN A 139 -2.47 -19.45 1.25
C ASN A 139 -3.26 -18.94 0.04
N MET A 140 -2.70 -17.98 -0.69
CA MET A 140 -3.04 -17.81 -2.10
C MET A 140 -2.78 -19.11 -2.86
N LYS A 141 -3.64 -19.42 -3.83
CA LYS A 141 -3.64 -20.70 -4.54
C LYS A 141 -3.33 -20.49 -6.01
N ASP A 142 -2.50 -21.37 -6.54
CA ASP A 142 -2.30 -21.56 -7.98
C ASP A 142 -2.91 -22.93 -8.33
N PRO A 143 -3.85 -23.04 -9.29
CA PRO A 143 -4.39 -21.95 -10.14
C PRO A 143 -5.69 -21.33 -9.61
N GLU A 144 -6.28 -21.85 -8.51
CA GLU A 144 -7.64 -21.46 -8.10
C GLU A 144 -7.76 -20.08 -7.46
N GLY A 145 -6.65 -19.40 -7.21
CA GLY A 145 -6.55 -18.09 -6.54
C GLY A 145 -6.08 -16.97 -7.46
N GLU A 146 -6.06 -17.18 -8.78
CA GLU A 146 -5.52 -16.23 -9.74
C GLU A 146 -6.20 -16.24 -11.12
N ILE A 147 -6.13 -15.12 -11.82
CA ILE A 147 -6.51 -14.96 -13.22
C ILE A 147 -5.42 -14.19 -13.94
N PHE A 148 -4.79 -14.85 -14.90
CA PHE A 148 -3.70 -14.28 -15.70
C PHE A 148 -4.20 -13.43 -16.87
N TYR A 149 -3.52 -12.31 -17.12
CA TYR A 149 -3.62 -11.59 -18.39
C TYR A 149 -2.52 -12.09 -19.34
N PRO A 150 -2.85 -12.54 -20.57
CA PRO A 150 -1.88 -13.19 -21.45
C PRO A 150 -0.92 -12.23 -22.17
N GLU A 151 -1.25 -10.94 -22.26
CA GLU A 151 -0.40 -9.94 -22.89
C GLU A 151 0.53 -9.30 -21.86
N LYS A 152 1.67 -8.78 -22.32
CA LYS A 152 2.63 -8.02 -21.51
C LYS A 152 2.69 -6.58 -22.00
N LYS A 153 3.19 -5.69 -21.13
CA LYS A 153 3.36 -4.25 -21.37
C LYS A 153 2.02 -3.53 -21.48
N PHE A 154 1.68 -2.82 -20.43
CA PHE A 154 0.55 -1.90 -20.30
C PHE A 154 0.89 -1.02 -19.12
N GLU A 155 0.24 0.12 -19.05
CA GLU A 155 0.47 1.08 -17.99
C GLU A 155 -0.75 1.15 -17.07
N VAL A 156 -1.95 0.95 -17.62
CA VAL A 156 -3.21 1.24 -16.93
C VAL A 156 -3.80 -0.02 -16.31
N ILE A 157 -4.01 0.00 -14.99
CA ILE A 157 -4.76 -1.04 -14.27
C ILE A 157 -5.96 -0.39 -13.60
N GLN A 158 -7.13 -1.01 -13.79
CA GLN A 158 -8.36 -0.67 -13.11
C GLN A 158 -8.83 -1.82 -12.22
N LEU A 159 -9.19 -1.49 -10.98
CA LEU A 159 -9.92 -2.35 -10.06
C LEU A 159 -11.31 -1.75 -9.82
N GLN A 160 -12.36 -2.50 -10.14
CA GLN A 160 -13.74 -2.13 -9.88
C GLN A 160 -14.37 -3.05 -8.84
N ARG A 161 -15.17 -2.49 -7.93
CA ARG A 161 -16.03 -3.22 -7.00
C ARG A 161 -17.51 -2.99 -7.29
N ILE A 162 -18.27 -4.08 -7.39
CA ILE A 162 -19.74 -4.11 -7.45
C ILE A 162 -20.22 -5.15 -6.43
N GLY A 163 -20.67 -4.71 -5.26
CA GLY A 163 -20.99 -5.54 -4.11
C GLY A 163 -19.77 -6.35 -3.65
N LYS A 164 -19.83 -7.69 -3.80
CA LYS A 164 -18.71 -8.60 -3.51
C LYS A 164 -17.89 -8.97 -4.75
N ARG A 165 -18.29 -8.52 -5.95
CA ARG A 165 -17.61 -8.82 -7.20
C ARG A 165 -16.55 -7.77 -7.48
N LEU A 166 -15.31 -8.21 -7.61
CA LEU A 166 -14.18 -7.39 -8.02
C LEU A 166 -13.80 -7.71 -9.47
N ILE A 167 -13.51 -6.69 -10.26
CA ILE A 167 -13.25 -6.80 -11.69
C ILE A 167 -11.94 -6.09 -12.00
N MET A 168 -11.04 -6.78 -12.71
CA MET A 168 -9.80 -6.21 -13.20
C MET A 168 -9.94 -5.85 -14.68
N ARG A 169 -9.49 -4.65 -15.04
CA ARG A 169 -9.31 -4.24 -16.43
C ARG A 169 -7.93 -3.65 -16.65
N ILE A 170 -7.42 -3.79 -17.86
CA ILE A 170 -6.07 -3.37 -18.26
C ILE A 170 -6.12 -2.68 -19.61
N GLY A 171 -5.24 -1.70 -19.85
CA GLY A 171 -5.01 -1.17 -21.19
C GLY A 171 -3.79 -0.24 -21.23
N HIS A 172 -3.61 0.40 -22.37
CA HIS A 172 -2.61 1.45 -22.57
C HIS A 172 -3.18 2.83 -22.27
N VAL A 173 -2.29 3.78 -21.98
CA VAL A 173 -2.67 5.18 -21.82
C VAL A 173 -3.39 5.68 -23.08
N GLY A 174 -4.61 6.17 -22.90
CA GLY A 174 -5.44 6.70 -23.99
C GLY A 174 -6.23 5.64 -24.77
N GLU A 175 -6.12 4.36 -24.43
CA GLU A 175 -6.85 3.27 -25.08
C GLU A 175 -7.98 2.71 -24.20
N PRO A 176 -9.04 2.11 -24.79
CA PRO A 176 -10.07 1.43 -24.01
C PRO A 176 -9.51 0.26 -23.19
N LEU A 177 -9.95 0.13 -21.94
CA LEU A 177 -9.54 -0.98 -21.07
C LEU A 177 -10.24 -2.29 -21.45
N LYS A 178 -9.46 -3.38 -21.52
CA LYS A 178 -9.93 -4.76 -21.70
C LYS A 178 -10.24 -5.38 -20.34
N THR A 179 -11.34 -6.12 -20.23
CA THR A 179 -11.63 -6.89 -19.02
C THR A 179 -10.76 -8.15 -18.98
N VAL A 180 -9.99 -8.31 -17.92
CA VAL A 180 -9.14 -9.49 -17.69
C VAL A 180 -9.96 -10.59 -17.02
N GLY A 181 -10.63 -10.24 -15.94
CA GLY A 181 -11.30 -11.21 -15.09
C GLY A 181 -12.08 -10.57 -13.96
N ALA A 182 -12.79 -11.42 -13.23
CA ALA A 182 -13.55 -11.00 -12.06
C ALA A 182 -13.70 -12.13 -11.05
N HIS A 183 -13.65 -11.77 -9.78
CA HIS A 183 -13.77 -12.71 -8.67
C HIS A 183 -14.80 -12.24 -7.63
N ILE A 184 -15.40 -13.16 -6.88
CA ILE A 184 -16.36 -12.85 -5.81
C ILE A 184 -15.70 -13.07 -4.45
N MET A 185 -15.31 -11.98 -3.78
CA MET A 185 -14.76 -11.98 -2.43
C MET A 185 -15.87 -12.11 -1.38
N LYS A 186 -16.45 -13.31 -1.25
CA LYS A 186 -17.62 -13.57 -0.38
C LYS A 186 -17.42 -13.13 1.07
N ASN A 187 -16.20 -13.33 1.59
CA ASN A 187 -15.85 -13.06 2.98
C ASN A 187 -15.34 -11.64 3.22
N MET A 188 -15.12 -10.84 2.17
CA MET A 188 -14.64 -9.47 2.32
C MET A 188 -15.78 -8.53 2.69
N SER A 189 -15.59 -7.76 3.75
CA SER A 189 -16.50 -6.73 4.26
C SER A 189 -16.79 -5.62 3.24
N ASP A 190 -17.92 -4.92 3.39
CA ASP A 190 -18.27 -3.80 2.50
C ASP A 190 -17.39 -2.57 2.70
N GLU A 191 -16.82 -2.44 3.90
CA GLU A 191 -15.77 -1.49 4.21
C GLU A 191 -14.43 -2.22 4.20
N ALA A 192 -13.43 -1.66 3.52
CA ALA A 192 -12.10 -2.23 3.37
C ALA A 192 -11.06 -1.11 3.16
N LEU A 193 -9.78 -1.47 3.14
CA LEU A 193 -8.69 -0.60 2.72
C LEU A 193 -8.47 -0.77 1.21
N LEU A 194 -8.42 0.33 0.46
CA LEU A 194 -8.10 0.37 -0.96
C LEU A 194 -6.87 1.25 -1.15
N GLY A 195 -5.93 0.79 -1.98
CA GLY A 195 -4.66 1.50 -2.12
C GLY A 195 -3.71 0.95 -3.17
N LEU A 196 -2.64 1.70 -3.36
CA LEU A 196 -1.48 1.37 -4.17
C LEU A 196 -0.47 0.60 -3.32
N PHE A 197 0.19 -0.41 -3.88
CA PHE A 197 1.20 -1.16 -3.16
C PHE A 197 2.46 -1.41 -3.98
N ILE A 198 3.57 -1.70 -3.30
CA ILE A 198 4.83 -2.14 -3.90
C ILE A 198 5.55 -3.16 -3.00
N CYS A 199 6.04 -4.25 -3.59
CA CYS A 199 6.83 -5.30 -2.94
C CYS A 199 8.04 -5.65 -3.81
N SER A 200 9.23 -5.75 -3.22
CA SER A 200 10.47 -6.08 -3.95
C SER A 200 10.60 -7.57 -4.29
N HIS A 201 9.87 -8.44 -3.59
CA HIS A 201 10.07 -9.90 -3.63
C HIS A 201 11.52 -10.32 -3.26
N ASP A 202 12.19 -9.46 -2.50
CA ASP A 202 13.53 -9.65 -1.97
C ASP A 202 13.66 -8.75 -0.72
N PRO A 203 13.70 -9.33 0.50
CA PRO A 203 13.78 -8.56 1.74
C PRO A 203 15.00 -7.63 1.82
N GLU A 204 16.06 -7.91 1.06
CA GLU A 204 17.30 -7.11 1.08
C GLU A 204 17.23 -5.87 0.18
N VAL A 205 16.22 -5.80 -0.70
CA VAL A 205 16.09 -4.76 -1.72
C VAL A 205 14.91 -3.84 -1.41
N ILE A 206 15.08 -2.55 -1.68
CA ILE A 206 13.98 -1.58 -1.82
C ILE A 206 13.73 -1.40 -3.31
N GLU A 207 12.52 -1.69 -3.74
CA GLU A 207 12.05 -1.38 -5.08
C GLU A 207 11.37 -0.01 -5.09
N GLU A 208 11.35 0.65 -6.25
CA GLU A 208 10.74 1.96 -6.42
C GLU A 208 9.78 1.95 -7.61
N ALA A 209 8.65 2.65 -7.49
CA ALA A 209 7.70 2.80 -8.58
C ALA A 209 7.12 4.21 -8.62
N ARG A 210 6.73 4.64 -9.81
CA ARG A 210 5.87 5.79 -10.02
C ARG A 210 4.46 5.34 -10.35
N VAL A 211 3.48 6.04 -9.80
CA VAL A 211 2.05 5.82 -10.08
C VAL A 211 1.39 7.15 -10.35
N TRP A 212 0.73 7.30 -11.50
CA TRP A 212 0.12 8.57 -11.93
C TRP A 212 -1.29 8.35 -12.48
N ASP A 213 -2.01 9.45 -12.73
CA ASP A 213 -3.43 9.44 -13.12
C ASP A 213 -4.30 8.59 -12.18
N VAL A 214 -4.08 8.76 -10.87
CA VAL A 214 -4.74 7.98 -9.83
C VAL A 214 -6.13 8.55 -9.55
N HIS A 215 -7.16 7.78 -9.90
CA HIS A 215 -8.56 8.15 -9.72
C HIS A 215 -9.32 7.07 -8.96
N ILE A 216 -10.14 7.49 -7.99
CA ILE A 216 -11.10 6.63 -7.30
C ILE A 216 -12.47 7.29 -7.41
N GLU A 217 -13.39 6.62 -8.08
CA GLU A 217 -14.77 7.04 -8.24
C GLU A 217 -15.66 6.14 -7.40
N THR A 218 -16.49 6.72 -6.55
CA THR A 218 -17.58 6.02 -5.87
C THR A 218 -18.89 6.43 -6.52
N PRO A 219 -19.68 5.51 -7.09
CA PRO A 219 -21.02 5.83 -7.54
C PRO A 219 -21.80 6.46 -6.38
N ASP A 220 -22.56 7.52 -6.65
CA ASP A 220 -23.41 8.14 -5.62
C ASP A 220 -24.25 7.05 -4.94
N ALA A 221 -24.27 7.07 -3.60
CA ALA A 221 -25.13 6.18 -2.84
C ALA A 221 -26.58 6.45 -3.26
N LYS A 222 -27.19 5.49 -3.96
CA LYS A 222 -28.63 5.52 -4.23
C LYS A 222 -29.42 5.30 -2.95
#